data_AF-A0AA85A8C4-F1
#
_entry.id   AF-A0AA85A8C4-F1
#
_cell.length_a   1.000
_cell.length_b   1.000
_cell.length_c   1.000
_cell.angle_alpha   90.00
_cell.angle_beta   90.00
_cell.angle_gamma   90.00
#
_symmetry.space_group_name_H-M   'P 1'
#
loop_
_entity.id
_entity.type
_entity.pdbx_description
1 polymer ?
#
loop_
_entity_poly.entity_id
_entity_poly.type
_entity_poly.pdbx_seq_one_letter_code
_entity_poly.pdbx_strand_id
1 'polypeptide(L)'
;MIRLSLMCLTFISLTIARKSETFDAPFIIDKNGSMMLTINGYNYTLNEKLNLTVIDDICQTNIDFSRPNEKEKNERKGIRLMQVVCETEIEDDESTESVQATNTTLKKK
;
A
#
# COMPACT_ATOMS: atom_id res chain seq x y z
N MET A 1 -18.00 -57.93 21.91
CA MET A 1 -18.00 -57.80 20.43
C MET A 1 -18.14 -56.34 20.08
N ILE A 2 -17.03 -55.63 19.86
CA ILE A 2 -17.04 -54.23 19.42
C ILE A 2 -16.90 -54.26 17.90
N ARG A 3 -17.95 -53.85 17.18
CA ARG A 3 -17.91 -53.75 15.72
C ARG A 3 -17.09 -52.51 15.34
N LEU A 4 -15.89 -52.74 14.84
CA LEU A 4 -15.01 -51.72 14.29
C LEU A 4 -15.55 -51.30 12.92
N SER A 5 -16.40 -50.28 12.90
CA SER A 5 -16.86 -49.67 11.64
C SER A 5 -15.74 -48.83 11.06
N LEU A 6 -14.98 -49.40 10.13
CA LEU A 6 -13.95 -48.72 9.36
C LEU A 6 -14.62 -47.75 8.36
N MET A 7 -14.93 -46.54 8.81
CA MET A 7 -15.38 -45.46 7.92
C MET A 7 -14.17 -44.93 7.15
N CYS A 8 -13.97 -45.42 5.93
CA CYS A 8 -13.06 -44.83 4.95
C CYS A 8 -13.59 -43.44 4.54
N LEU A 9 -13.17 -42.41 5.26
CA LEU A 9 -13.29 -41.01 4.83
C LEU A 9 -12.40 -40.81 3.59
N THR A 10 -13.02 -40.83 2.42
CA THR A 10 -12.37 -40.38 1.19
C THR A 10 -12.11 -38.88 1.29
N PHE A 11 -10.87 -38.50 1.54
CA PHE A 11 -10.41 -37.12 1.42
C PHE A 11 -10.52 -36.72 -0.06
N ILE A 12 -11.61 -36.02 -0.41
CA ILE A 12 -11.69 -35.30 -1.68
C ILE A 12 -10.67 -34.17 -1.57
N SER A 13 -9.46 -34.40 -2.07
CA SER A 13 -8.47 -33.33 -2.24
C SER A 13 -9.04 -32.31 -3.21
N LEU A 14 -9.64 -31.24 -2.69
CA LEU A 14 -9.96 -30.03 -3.46
C LEU A 14 -8.62 -29.41 -3.88
N THR A 15 -8.14 -29.77 -5.06
CA THR A 15 -7.09 -29.01 -5.73
C THR A 15 -7.71 -27.71 -6.23
N ILE A 16 -7.56 -26.64 -5.44
CA ILE A 16 -7.93 -25.29 -5.85
C ILE A 16 -6.98 -24.91 -7.00
N ALA A 17 -7.44 -25.10 -8.23
CA ALA A 17 -6.76 -24.58 -9.41
C ALA A 17 -6.91 -23.05 -9.40
N ARG A 18 -5.84 -22.34 -9.03
CA ARG A 18 -5.81 -20.88 -9.18
C ARG A 18 -5.77 -20.55 -10.66
N LYS A 19 -6.90 -20.13 -11.22
CA LYS A 19 -6.97 -19.55 -12.56
C LYS A 19 -6.23 -18.21 -12.50
N SER A 20 -5.08 -18.13 -13.18
CA SER A 20 -4.40 -16.86 -13.41
C SER A 20 -5.17 -16.13 -14.51
N GLU A 21 -5.74 -14.97 -14.19
CA GLU A 21 -6.31 -14.08 -15.20
C GLU A 21 -5.26 -13.02 -15.54
N THR A 22 -5.12 -12.75 -16.84
CA THR A 22 -4.23 -11.72 -17.35
C THR A 22 -5.11 -10.64 -17.95
N PHE A 23 -4.85 -9.39 -17.59
CA PHE A 23 -5.58 -8.24 -18.10
C PHE A 23 -4.59 -7.30 -18.75
N ASP A 24 -4.93 -6.84 -19.94
CA ASP A 24 -4.19 -5.77 -20.60
C ASP A 24 -4.53 -4.45 -19.91
N ALA A 25 -3.52 -3.82 -19.32
CA ALA A 25 -3.64 -2.49 -18.73
C ALA A 25 -3.07 -1.46 -19.71
N PRO A 26 -3.92 -0.70 -20.44
CA PRO A 26 -3.42 0.35 -21.31
C PRO A 26 -2.71 1.42 -20.49
N PHE A 27 -1.62 1.95 -21.04
CA PHE A 27 -0.87 3.05 -20.45
C PHE A 27 -0.71 4.21 -21.45
N ILE A 28 -0.58 5.41 -20.91
CA ILE A 28 -0.14 6.60 -21.65
C ILE A 28 1.17 7.10 -21.05
N ILE A 29 1.91 7.91 -21.79
CA ILE A 29 3.09 8.61 -21.27
C ILE A 29 2.70 10.09 -21.16
N ASP A 30 2.86 10.65 -19.97
CA ASP A 30 2.57 12.07 -19.72
C ASP A 30 3.65 12.98 -20.32
N LYS A 31 3.42 14.29 -20.25
CA LYS A 31 4.36 15.31 -20.76
C LYS A 31 5.73 15.28 -20.07
N ASN A 32 5.84 14.66 -18.90
CA ASN A 32 7.06 14.56 -18.11
C ASN A 32 7.77 13.21 -18.31
N GLY A 33 7.30 12.36 -19.23
CA GLY A 33 7.87 11.03 -19.48
C GLY A 33 7.41 9.94 -18.50
N SER A 34 6.48 10.26 -17.60
CA SER A 34 5.93 9.29 -16.64
C SER A 34 4.85 8.44 -17.28
N MET A 35 4.89 7.13 -17.03
CA MET A 35 3.88 6.20 -17.50
C MET A 35 2.65 6.28 -16.59
N MET A 36 1.47 6.56 -17.14
CA MET A 36 0.20 6.52 -16.42
C MET A 36 -0.60 5.30 -16.84
N LEU A 37 -1.05 4.51 -15.88
CA LEU A 37 -1.96 3.38 -16.05
C LEU A 37 -3.31 3.72 -15.43
N THR A 38 -4.39 3.42 -16.13
CA THR A 38 -5.74 3.50 -15.55
C THR A 38 -6.28 2.09 -15.40
N ILE A 39 -6.40 1.63 -14.15
CA ILE A 39 -6.87 0.29 -13.81
C ILE A 39 -8.07 0.44 -12.88
N ASN A 40 -9.22 -0.12 -13.27
CA ASN A 40 -10.47 -0.06 -12.49
C ASN A 40 -10.91 1.37 -12.11
N GLY A 41 -10.63 2.37 -12.98
CA GLY A 41 -10.99 3.77 -12.73
C GLY A 41 -9.99 4.53 -11.84
N TYR A 42 -8.94 3.87 -11.35
CA TYR A 42 -7.88 4.50 -10.58
C TYR A 42 -6.67 4.79 -11.46
N ASN A 43 -6.07 5.97 -11.26
CA ASN A 43 -4.86 6.37 -11.97
C ASN A 43 -3.62 6.01 -11.15
N TYR A 44 -2.71 5.33 -11.81
CA TYR A 44 -1.43 4.90 -11.27
C TYR A 44 -0.34 5.54 -12.12
N THR A 45 0.63 6.20 -11.50
CA THR A 45 1.75 6.81 -12.25
C THR A 45 3.04 6.14 -11.88
N LEU A 46 3.76 5.60 -12.87
CA LEU A 46 5.12 5.11 -12.73
C LEU A 46 6.09 6.13 -13.34
N ASN A 47 7.00 6.68 -12.54
CA ASN A 47 8.02 7.58 -13.07
C ASN A 47 9.19 6.82 -13.72
N GLU A 48 10.12 7.54 -14.35
CA GLU A 48 11.30 6.95 -15.01
C GLU A 48 12.21 6.14 -14.08
N LYS A 49 12.12 6.39 -12.76
CA LYS A 49 12.86 5.64 -11.72
C LYS A 49 12.11 4.42 -11.20
N LEU A 50 10.98 4.07 -11.80
CA LEU A 50 10.10 2.98 -11.39
C LEU A 50 9.45 3.20 -10.02
N ASN A 51 9.11 4.45 -9.65
CA ASN A 51 8.27 4.70 -8.48
C ASN A 51 6.80 4.79 -8.88
N LEU A 52 5.94 4.04 -8.18
CA LEU A 52 4.49 4.08 -8.33
C LEU A 52 3.91 5.13 -7.39
N THR A 53 3.15 6.07 -7.93
CA THR A 53 2.33 7.02 -7.19
C THR A 53 0.86 6.64 -7.30
N VAL A 54 0.21 6.49 -6.15
CA VAL A 54 -1.24 6.34 -5.98
C VAL A 54 -1.73 7.60 -5.29
N ILE A 55 -2.74 8.25 -5.88
CA ILE A 55 -3.39 9.41 -5.28
C ILE A 55 -4.83 8.99 -4.99
N ASP A 56 -5.19 8.96 -3.72
CA ASP A 56 -6.57 8.98 -3.27
C ASP A 56 -6.90 10.38 -2.74
N ASP A 57 -8.18 10.71 -2.63
CA ASP A 57 -8.70 12.08 -2.42
C ASP A 57 -7.98 12.89 -1.33
N ILE A 58 -7.39 12.22 -0.34
CA ILE A 58 -6.70 12.83 0.80
C ILE A 58 -5.25 12.39 0.95
N CYS A 59 -4.79 11.33 0.30
CA CYS A 59 -3.45 10.78 0.46
C CYS A 59 -2.74 10.51 -0.87
N GLN A 60 -1.49 10.94 -0.93
CA GLN A 60 -0.54 10.51 -1.93
C GLN A 60 0.39 9.43 -1.35
N THR A 61 0.33 8.23 -1.93
CA THR A 61 1.22 7.11 -1.63
C THR A 61 2.25 6.93 -2.73
N ASN A 62 3.54 6.87 -2.37
CA ASN A 62 4.65 6.59 -3.27
C ASN A 62 5.36 5.29 -2.87
N ILE A 63 5.55 4.38 -3.83
CA ILE A 63 6.18 3.08 -3.61
C ILE A 63 7.33 2.89 -4.62
N ASP A 64 8.50 2.50 -4.13
CA ASP A 64 9.67 2.17 -4.98
C ASP A 64 9.55 0.76 -5.58
N PHE A 65 9.41 0.68 -6.91
CA PHE A 65 9.41 -0.57 -7.69
C PHE A 65 10.70 -0.77 -8.49
N SER A 66 11.80 -0.15 -8.08
CA SER A 66 13.12 -0.40 -8.64
C SER A 66 13.46 -1.90 -8.65
N ARG A 67 14.32 -2.30 -9.58
CA ARG A 67 14.71 -3.71 -9.75
C ARG A 67 15.43 -4.21 -8.48
N PRO A 68 15.24 -5.48 -8.07
CA PRO A 68 15.96 -6.05 -6.94
C PRO A 68 17.48 -5.90 -7.09
N ASN A 69 18.15 -5.52 -6.02
CA ASN A 69 19.61 -5.51 -5.97
C ASN A 69 20.17 -6.93 -5.76
N GLU A 70 21.48 -7.13 -5.89
CA GLU A 70 22.11 -8.46 -5.81
C GLU A 70 21.88 -9.15 -4.46
N LYS A 71 21.86 -8.41 -3.36
CA LYS A 71 21.55 -8.98 -2.04
C LYS A 71 20.12 -9.50 -1.99
N GLU A 72 19.16 -8.71 -2.49
CA GLU A 72 17.74 -9.10 -2.51
C GLU A 72 17.48 -10.31 -3.40
N LYS A 73 18.16 -10.41 -4.55
CA LYS A 73 18.11 -11.58 -5.42
C LYS A 73 18.64 -12.83 -4.72
N ASN A 74 19.78 -12.71 -4.04
CA ASN A 74 20.41 -13.83 -3.33
C ASN A 74 19.58 -14.30 -2.14
N GLU A 75 19.05 -13.38 -1.35
CA GLU A 75 18.23 -13.68 -0.18
C GLU A 75 16.77 -14.03 -0.52
N ARG A 76 16.36 -13.83 -1.79
CA ARG A 76 14.98 -13.99 -2.28
C ARG A 76 13.95 -13.21 -1.47
N LYS A 77 14.36 -12.09 -0.88
CA LYS A 77 13.53 -11.18 -0.08
C LYS A 77 14.10 -9.77 -0.16
N GLY A 78 13.25 -8.77 0.07
CA GLY A 78 13.64 -7.37 0.11
C GLY A 78 12.55 -6.55 0.79
N ILE A 79 12.85 -5.29 1.05
CA ILE A 79 11.89 -4.32 1.60
C ILE A 79 11.90 -3.12 0.66
N ARG A 80 10.71 -2.68 0.23
CA ARG A 80 10.55 -1.44 -0.55
C ARG A 80 10.14 -0.30 0.36
N LEU A 81 10.60 0.91 0.02
CA LEU A 81 10.19 2.11 0.72
C LEU A 81 8.79 2.50 0.23
N MET A 82 7.87 2.67 1.18
CA MET A 82 6.56 3.25 0.97
C MET A 82 6.49 4.55 1.76
N GLN A 83 6.16 5.64 1.08
CA GLN A 83 5.91 6.93 1.69
C GLN A 83 4.44 7.29 1.49
N VAL A 84 3.75 7.65 2.58
CA VAL A 84 2.36 8.12 2.56
C VAL A 84 2.36 9.55 3.07
N VAL A 85 1.79 10.47 2.28
CA VAL A 85 1.59 11.87 2.65
C VAL A 85 0.11 12.16 2.50
N CYS A 86 -0.57 12.47 3.60
CA CYS A 86 -1.99 12.81 3.59
C CYS A 86 -2.20 14.29 3.90
N GLU A 87 -3.16 14.90 3.23
CA GLU A 87 -3.72 16.18 3.63
C GLU A 87 -4.55 15.95 4.90
N THR A 88 -4.14 16.58 6.01
CA THR A 88 -5.00 16.69 7.18
C THR A 88 -5.96 17.84 6.92
N GLU A 89 -7.27 17.56 6.90
CA GLU A 89 -8.26 18.62 7.03
C GLU A 89 -8.00 19.35 8.36
N ILE A 90 -7.60 20.61 8.28
CA ILE A 90 -7.64 21.50 9.44
C ILE A 90 -9.11 21.86 9.58
N GLU A 91 -9.84 21.17 10.44
CA GLU A 91 -11.09 21.70 10.98
C GLU A 91 -10.71 22.94 11.80
N ASP A 92 -10.84 24.12 11.19
CA ASP A 92 -10.87 25.38 11.91
C ASP A 92 -12.11 25.33 12.83
N ASP A 93 -11.91 24.87 14.06
CA ASP A 93 -12.92 24.96 15.11
C ASP A 93 -13.03 26.42 15.54
N GLU A 94 -13.78 27.20 14.75
CA GLU A 94 -14.26 28.52 15.12
C GLU A 94 -15.33 28.35 16.22
N SER A 95 -14.93 28.33 17.50
CA SER A 95 -15.64 29.07 18.57
C SER A 95 -15.01 28.99 19.97
N THR A 96 -14.83 30.19 20.54
CA THR A 96 -15.02 30.59 21.94
C THR A 96 -13.97 30.28 23.03
N GLU A 97 -13.31 31.37 23.44
CA GLU A 97 -13.02 31.85 24.81
C GLU A 97 -12.52 30.90 25.93
N SER A 98 -11.29 31.20 26.35
CA SER A 98 -10.77 31.24 27.73
C SER A 98 -10.83 29.98 28.60
N VAL A 99 -9.66 29.36 28.83
CA VAL A 99 -9.26 28.93 30.18
C VAL A 99 -7.78 29.22 30.42
N GLN A 100 -7.55 30.00 31.47
CA GLN A 100 -6.29 30.41 32.07
C GLN A 100 -5.77 29.31 33.02
N ALA A 101 -4.48 28.91 32.90
CA ALA A 101 -3.62 28.28 33.92
C ALA A 101 -2.45 27.57 33.22
N THR A 102 -1.17 27.61 33.60
CA THR A 102 -0.41 28.24 34.69
C THR A 102 1.06 28.12 34.26
N ASN A 103 1.86 29.13 34.64
CA ASN A 103 3.30 29.26 34.43
C ASN A 103 4.11 27.97 34.70
N THR A 104 5.15 27.73 33.90
CA THR A 104 6.47 27.39 34.44
C THR A 104 7.57 27.94 33.54
N THR A 105 8.20 29.01 34.02
CA THR A 105 9.48 29.51 33.55
C THR A 105 10.59 28.64 34.14
N LEU A 106 11.51 28.14 33.32
CA LEU A 106 12.88 27.89 33.75
C LEU A 106 13.83 28.17 32.59
N LYS A 107 14.29 29.43 32.52
CA LYS A 107 15.40 29.86 31.70
C LYS A 107 16.66 29.82 32.55
N LYS A 108 17.60 29.01 32.07
CA LYS A 108 19.05 28.96 32.31
C LYS A 108 19.68 30.31 32.76
N LYS A 109 20.27 30.36 33.95
CA LYS A 109 21.64 30.85 34.22
C LYS A 109 22.07 30.54 35.65
#